data_AF-A0A4R2P2M5-F1
#
_entry.id   AF-A0A4R2P2M5-F1
#
_cell.length_a   1.000
_cell.length_b   1.000
_cell.length_c   1.000
_cell.angle_alpha   90.00
_cell.angle_beta   90.00
_cell.angle_gamma   90.00
#
_symmetry.space_group_name_H-M   'P 1'
#
loop_
_entity.id
_entity.type
_entity.pdbx_description
1 polymer ?
#
loop_
_entity_poly.entity_id
_entity_poly.type
_entity_poly.pdbx_seq_one_letter_code
_entity_poly.pdbx_strand_id
1 'polypeptide(L)'
;MSAVETKQGGKKGFGGLFVIIPIFIILVAVMLFFLQRESGKSTIEFEHLHGMAFTPNGDLYLPVHDGVAVYEKNGWKHLAGDKNDYMGFSMVDDGFYSSGHPGEGSKLANPLGLVKVTNSGKKISTLGLAGETDFHLMAASYYSHGIYVVNPEKNSKMNAPGLYYTLDDGKSWTKAQAKGLQGKVTAVAVDPKKKNVVAIGTGLGVFYSTDSGKTFKNIFPDENVTALSFGFGGELLAGTFAEKSKMLRIDPNNPGSNLTIELSSVEQDPISYIAQNPKDSKQLVVSTMKNDIFSTNNFGQNWTILAKGGKGLGGK
;
A
#
# COMPACT_ATOMS: atom_id res chain seq x y z
N MET A 1 -28.35 71.90 56.36
CA MET A 1 -27.40 71.65 55.26
C MET A 1 -26.52 70.48 55.65
N SER A 2 -26.50 69.44 54.80
CA SER A 2 -25.41 68.47 54.55
C SER A 2 -24.53 68.02 55.74
N ALA A 3 -24.61 66.78 56.25
CA ALA A 3 -24.23 65.48 55.65
C ALA A 3 -22.80 65.02 56.00
N VAL A 4 -22.67 63.69 56.10
CA VAL A 4 -21.49 62.82 55.88
C VAL A 4 -20.76 62.22 57.10
N GLU A 5 -21.00 60.90 57.24
CA GLU A 5 -20.12 59.73 57.56
C GLU A 5 -19.11 59.78 58.74
N THR A 6 -18.85 58.72 59.52
CA THR A 6 -18.36 57.38 59.11
C THR A 6 -18.26 56.40 60.32
N LYS A 7 -18.42 55.09 60.04
CA LYS A 7 -17.72 53.86 60.54
C LYS A 7 -17.46 53.67 62.05
N GLN A 8 -17.68 52.52 62.70
CA GLN A 8 -17.18 51.12 62.52
C GLN A 8 -17.85 50.31 63.67
N GLY A 9 -18.02 48.99 63.72
CA GLY A 9 -17.66 47.86 62.88
C GLY A 9 -18.36 46.60 63.44
N GLY A 10 -18.56 45.59 62.60
CA GLY A 10 -19.18 44.32 62.98
C GLY A 10 -18.47 43.16 62.31
N LYS A 11 -17.82 42.31 63.11
CA LYS A 11 -17.23 41.03 62.69
C LYS A 11 -18.34 40.11 62.17
N LYS A 12 -18.16 39.52 60.98
CA LYS A 12 -18.94 38.35 60.53
C LYS A 12 -18.02 37.14 60.44
N GLY A 13 -18.48 36.03 61.03
CA GLY A 13 -17.79 34.75 61.07
C GLY A 13 -17.66 34.09 59.71
N PHE A 14 -16.58 33.33 59.54
CA PHE A 14 -16.34 32.44 58.41
C PHE A 14 -17.23 31.21 58.53
N GLY A 15 -18.18 31.04 57.61
CA GLY A 15 -18.87 29.77 57.39
C GLY A 15 -17.98 28.86 56.53
N GLY A 16 -17.49 27.76 57.10
CA GLY A 16 -16.85 26.69 56.35
C GLY A 16 -17.91 25.86 55.62
N LEU A 17 -18.00 25.99 54.31
CA LEU A 17 -18.85 25.14 53.47
C LEU A 17 -18.05 23.88 53.11
N PHE A 18 -18.29 22.77 53.80
CA PHE A 18 -17.79 21.46 53.38
C PHE A 18 -18.59 21.02 52.15
N VAL A 19 -17.98 21.10 50.97
CA VAL A 19 -18.54 20.53 49.74
C VAL A 19 -18.34 19.02 49.79
N ILE A 20 -19.36 18.29 50.25
CA ILE A 20 -19.46 16.84 50.01
C ILE A 20 -19.73 16.67 48.53
N ILE A 21 -18.67 16.45 47.73
CA ILE A 21 -18.84 15.93 46.39
C ILE A 21 -19.30 14.47 46.55
N PRO A 22 -20.48 14.09 46.04
CA PRO A 22 -20.92 12.70 46.13
C PRO A 22 -19.88 11.81 45.47
N ILE A 23 -19.45 10.74 46.14
CA ILE A 23 -18.52 9.72 45.61
C ILE A 23 -18.99 9.23 44.22
N PHE A 24 -20.30 9.26 43.97
CA PHE A 24 -20.92 8.96 42.68
C PHE A 24 -20.49 9.91 41.55
N ILE A 25 -20.36 11.22 41.80
CA ILE A 25 -19.91 12.20 40.79
C ILE A 25 -18.44 11.98 40.45
N ILE A 26 -17.61 11.62 41.44
CA ILE A 26 -16.20 11.28 41.22
C ILE A 26 -16.09 9.98 40.42
N LEU A 27 -16.88 8.95 40.74
CA LEU A 27 -16.92 7.69 39.98
C LEU A 27 -17.38 7.89 38.54
N VAL A 28 -18.42 8.72 38.31
CA VAL A 28 -18.89 9.05 36.95
C VAL A 28 -17.85 9.87 36.20
N ALA A 29 -17.19 10.84 36.84
CA ALA A 29 -16.13 11.62 36.22
C ALA A 29 -14.89 10.76 35.91
N VAL A 30 -14.52 9.81 36.78
CA VAL A 30 -13.44 8.85 36.56
C VAL A 30 -13.82 7.87 35.44
N MET A 31 -15.05 7.37 35.41
CA MET A 31 -15.56 6.52 34.33
C MET A 31 -15.62 7.28 32.99
N LEU A 32 -16.05 8.53 32.98
CA LEU A 32 -16.02 9.41 31.81
C LEU A 32 -14.59 9.75 31.38
N PHE A 33 -13.66 9.91 32.33
CA PHE A 33 -12.24 10.09 32.07
C PHE A 33 -11.62 8.81 31.48
N PHE A 34 -12.03 7.62 31.93
CA PHE A 34 -11.62 6.34 31.34
C PHE A 34 -12.28 6.09 29.97
N LEU A 35 -13.54 6.47 29.77
CA LEU A 35 -14.24 6.41 28.48
C LEU A 35 -13.66 7.42 27.46
N GLN A 36 -13.23 8.60 27.89
CA GLN A 36 -12.46 9.55 27.07
C GLN A 36 -11.02 9.10 26.84
N ARG A 37 -10.44 8.31 27.73
CA ARG A 37 -9.09 7.75 27.55
C ARG A 37 -9.09 6.56 26.59
N GLU A 38 -10.22 5.88 26.38
CA GLU A 38 -10.39 4.86 25.33
C GLU A 38 -10.52 5.44 23.92
N SER A 39 -10.72 6.77 23.74
CA SER A 39 -10.80 7.39 22.42
C SER A 39 -9.45 7.84 21.84
N GLY A 40 -8.34 7.46 22.49
CA GLY A 40 -6.97 7.70 22.01
C GLY A 40 -6.37 6.56 21.18
N LYS A 41 -7.18 5.78 20.45
CA LYS A 41 -6.63 4.81 19.49
C LYS A 41 -6.08 5.59 18.30
N SER A 42 -4.77 5.57 18.09
CA SER A 42 -4.18 6.15 16.88
C SER A 42 -4.70 5.34 15.69
N THR A 43 -5.67 5.88 14.97
CA THR A 43 -6.12 5.31 13.70
C THR A 43 -5.03 5.57 12.68
N ILE A 44 -4.48 4.51 12.07
CA ILE A 44 -3.60 4.71 10.92
C ILE A 44 -4.47 5.20 9.77
N GLU A 45 -4.05 6.31 9.19
CA GLU A 45 -4.69 6.92 8.04
C GLU A 45 -3.80 6.75 6.81
N PHE A 46 -4.44 6.51 5.66
CA PHE A 46 -3.82 6.28 4.38
C PHE A 46 -4.46 7.26 3.38
N GLU A 47 -3.83 8.40 3.13
CA GLU A 47 -4.30 9.34 2.11
C GLU A 47 -4.07 8.78 0.71
N HIS A 48 -2.88 8.21 0.46
CA HIS A 48 -2.55 7.49 -0.77
C HIS A 48 -1.83 6.18 -0.48
N LEU A 49 -2.18 5.15 -1.23
CA LEU A 49 -1.52 3.84 -1.25
C LEU A 49 -0.60 3.75 -2.47
N HIS A 50 0.66 3.40 -2.25
CA HIS A 50 1.67 3.28 -3.32
C HIS A 50 2.09 1.82 -3.59
N GLY A 51 1.37 0.88 -2.96
CA GLY A 51 1.54 -0.55 -3.15
C GLY A 51 0.86 -1.33 -2.04
N MET A 52 0.85 -2.64 -2.20
CA MET A 52 0.41 -3.57 -1.15
C MET A 52 1.00 -4.95 -1.42
N ALA A 53 1.65 -5.56 -0.42
CA ALA A 53 2.15 -6.92 -0.54
C ALA A 53 2.36 -7.59 0.82
N PHE A 54 2.33 -8.91 0.84
CA PHE A 54 2.68 -9.69 2.02
C PHE A 54 4.19 -9.94 2.11
N THR A 55 4.74 -9.75 3.29
CA THR A 55 6.10 -10.18 3.65
C THR A 55 6.22 -11.72 3.64
N PRO A 56 7.46 -12.26 3.65
CA PRO A 56 7.68 -13.69 3.84
C PRO A 56 7.03 -14.26 5.10
N ASN A 57 6.82 -13.42 6.12
CA ASN A 57 6.24 -13.85 7.38
C ASN A 57 4.71 -13.84 7.39
N GLY A 58 4.07 -13.23 6.38
CA GLY A 58 2.62 -13.13 6.27
C GLY A 58 2.04 -11.81 6.82
N ASP A 59 2.89 -10.85 7.19
CA ASP A 59 2.46 -9.49 7.52
C ASP A 59 2.19 -8.70 6.23
N LEU A 60 1.12 -7.89 6.20
CA LEU A 60 0.76 -7.09 5.04
C LEU A 60 1.40 -5.70 5.13
N TYR A 61 2.20 -5.32 4.14
CA TYR A 61 2.86 -4.02 4.06
C TYR A 61 2.16 -3.14 3.02
N LEU A 62 1.92 -1.88 3.39
CA LEU A 62 1.28 -0.86 2.56
C LEU A 62 2.08 0.45 2.64
N PRO A 63 2.90 0.74 1.63
CA PRO A 63 3.50 2.05 1.47
C PRO A 63 2.45 3.16 1.39
N VAL A 64 2.70 4.20 2.17
CA VAL A 64 1.94 5.44 2.23
C VAL A 64 2.91 6.62 2.25
N HIS A 65 2.40 7.84 2.12
CA HIS A 65 3.25 9.04 2.03
C HIS A 65 4.29 9.21 3.14
N ASP A 66 4.02 8.71 4.35
CA ASP A 66 4.90 8.87 5.51
C ASP A 66 5.50 7.54 6.01
N GLY A 67 5.70 6.58 5.09
CA GLY A 67 6.41 5.34 5.36
C GLY A 67 5.61 4.10 4.95
N VAL A 68 5.64 3.07 5.78
CA VAL A 68 4.94 1.81 5.50
C VAL A 68 4.00 1.50 6.64
N ALA A 69 2.71 1.45 6.36
CA ALA A 69 1.74 0.85 7.26
C ALA A 69 1.84 -0.67 7.19
N VAL A 70 1.65 -1.32 8.34
CA VAL A 70 1.72 -2.77 8.48
C VAL A 70 0.46 -3.25 9.17
N TYR A 71 -0.18 -4.25 8.58
CA TYR A 71 -1.22 -5.03 9.24
C TYR A 71 -0.67 -6.40 9.64
N GLU A 72 -0.64 -6.65 10.95
CA GLU A 72 -0.20 -7.90 11.56
C GLU A 72 -1.35 -8.51 12.38
N LYS A 73 -1.10 -9.67 13.01
CA LYS A 73 -2.06 -10.36 13.88
C LYS A 73 -2.72 -9.47 14.94
N ASN A 74 -2.00 -8.44 15.42
CA ASN A 74 -2.44 -7.54 16.49
C ASN A 74 -3.03 -6.21 15.98
N GLY A 75 -3.21 -6.06 14.67
CA GLY A 75 -3.76 -4.87 14.04
C GLY A 75 -2.73 -4.01 13.31
N TRP A 76 -3.11 -2.76 13.08
CA TRP A 76 -2.36 -1.77 12.32
C TRP A 76 -1.23 -1.13 13.14
N LYS A 77 -0.04 -0.99 12.54
CA LYS A 77 1.09 -0.18 13.06
C LYS A 77 1.88 0.45 11.91
N HIS A 78 2.73 1.43 12.20
CA HIS A 78 3.76 1.87 11.25
C HIS A 78 5.02 1.00 11.37
N LEU A 79 5.67 0.76 10.24
CA LEU A 79 6.99 0.15 10.19
C LEU A 79 8.00 1.10 10.85
N ALA A 80 8.92 0.56 11.66
CA ALA A 80 9.86 1.37 12.43
C ALA A 80 11.00 2.02 11.61
N GLY A 81 11.02 1.84 10.29
CA GLY A 81 12.03 2.40 9.41
C GLY A 81 11.82 3.88 9.10
N ASP A 82 12.64 4.41 8.21
CA ASP A 82 12.51 5.79 7.73
C ASP A 82 11.14 6.01 7.07
N LYS A 83 10.53 7.17 7.36
CA LYS A 83 9.24 7.63 6.83
C LYS A 83 9.35 8.16 5.39
N ASN A 84 10.04 7.41 4.53
CA ASN A 84 10.13 7.77 3.11
C ASN A 84 8.78 7.52 2.43
N ASP A 85 8.48 8.34 1.44
CA ASP A 85 7.33 8.16 0.55
C ASP A 85 7.70 7.12 -0.51
N TYR A 86 7.51 5.86 -0.16
CA TYR A 86 7.92 4.72 -0.98
C TYR A 86 6.95 4.52 -2.15
N MET A 87 7.36 4.96 -3.32
CA MET A 87 6.68 4.69 -4.59
C MET A 87 7.14 3.36 -5.18
N GLY A 88 6.45 2.87 -6.21
CA GLY A 88 6.94 1.74 -6.99
C GLY A 88 7.26 0.51 -6.14
N PHE A 89 6.39 0.17 -5.20
CA PHE A 89 6.74 -0.81 -4.18
C PHE A 89 6.65 -2.24 -4.69
N SER A 90 7.65 -3.06 -4.36
CA SER A 90 7.67 -4.49 -4.71
C SER A 90 8.35 -5.31 -3.63
N MET A 91 7.56 -6.08 -2.88
CA MET A 91 8.06 -7.02 -1.88
C MET A 91 8.79 -8.20 -2.54
N VAL A 92 9.86 -8.63 -1.91
CA VAL A 92 10.66 -9.82 -2.25
C VAL A 92 10.95 -10.64 -1.00
N ASP A 93 11.56 -11.81 -1.17
CA ASP A 93 11.78 -12.77 -0.09
C ASP A 93 12.74 -12.29 1.02
N ASP A 94 13.53 -11.24 0.79
CA ASP A 94 14.50 -10.67 1.74
C ASP A 94 14.32 -9.16 2.02
N GLY A 95 13.18 -8.57 1.64
CA GLY A 95 12.92 -7.14 1.79
C GLY A 95 11.97 -6.61 0.73
N PHE A 96 12.13 -5.35 0.32
CA PHE A 96 11.38 -4.80 -0.82
C PHE A 96 12.25 -3.86 -1.64
N TYR A 97 11.95 -3.79 -2.93
CA TYR A 97 12.43 -2.73 -3.81
C TYR A 97 11.41 -1.60 -3.85
N SER A 98 11.89 -0.38 -4.00
CA SER A 98 11.05 0.79 -4.15
C SER A 98 11.76 1.89 -4.93
N SER A 99 10.99 2.93 -5.20
CA SER A 99 11.42 4.26 -5.59
C SER A 99 10.77 5.29 -4.63
N GLY A 100 10.71 6.55 -5.03
CA GLY A 100 9.88 7.57 -4.42
C GLY A 100 10.71 8.71 -3.85
N HIS A 101 10.26 9.24 -2.71
CA HIS A 101 10.84 10.44 -2.14
C HIS A 101 11.34 10.20 -0.71
N PRO A 102 12.49 10.79 -0.35
CA PRO A 102 12.99 10.68 1.01
C PRO A 102 12.08 11.43 1.99
N GLY A 103 11.93 10.88 3.20
CA GLY A 103 11.16 11.48 4.28
C GLY A 103 11.77 12.80 4.78
N GLU A 104 10.98 13.56 5.53
CA GLU A 104 11.40 14.85 6.07
C GLU A 104 12.70 14.74 6.89
N GLY A 105 13.65 15.65 6.63
CA GLY A 105 14.95 15.69 7.32
C GLY A 105 15.96 14.63 6.86
N SER A 106 15.60 13.76 5.93
CA SER A 106 16.53 12.77 5.34
C SER A 106 17.63 13.44 4.52
N LYS A 107 18.80 12.78 4.47
CA LYS A 107 19.96 13.21 3.66
C LYS A 107 20.06 12.46 2.33
N LEU A 108 19.11 11.58 2.03
CA LEU A 108 19.06 10.84 0.77
C LEU A 108 18.76 11.80 -0.39
N ALA A 109 19.19 11.42 -1.60
CA ALA A 109 18.83 12.17 -2.79
C ALA A 109 17.30 12.12 -3.03
N ASN A 110 16.78 13.15 -3.69
CA ASN A 110 15.38 13.26 -4.05
C ASN A 110 15.24 13.47 -5.57
N PRO A 111 14.56 12.59 -6.32
CA PRO A 111 13.94 11.33 -5.88
C PRO A 111 14.96 10.27 -5.43
N LEU A 112 14.49 9.21 -4.76
CA LEU A 112 15.33 8.13 -4.22
C LEU A 112 16.06 7.32 -5.30
N GLY A 113 15.55 7.30 -6.54
CA GLY A 113 15.96 6.35 -7.56
C GLY A 113 15.51 4.93 -7.20
N LEU A 114 16.24 3.91 -7.66
CA LEU A 114 15.98 2.53 -7.24
C LEU A 114 16.64 2.27 -5.88
N VAL A 115 15.86 1.83 -4.90
CA VAL A 115 16.34 1.44 -3.57
C VAL A 115 15.90 0.02 -3.22
N LYS A 116 16.71 -0.66 -2.41
CA LYS A 116 16.34 -1.90 -1.71
C LYS A 116 16.28 -1.64 -0.21
N VAL A 117 15.17 -2.01 0.42
CA VAL A 117 14.93 -1.85 1.84
C VAL A 117 14.85 -3.23 2.49
N THR A 118 15.62 -3.42 3.55
CA THR A 118 15.78 -4.70 4.26
C THR A 118 15.70 -4.48 5.77
N ASN A 119 15.79 -5.57 6.55
CA ASN A 119 15.76 -5.52 8.02
C ASN A 119 14.49 -4.82 8.55
N SER A 120 13.33 -5.19 8.00
CA SER A 120 12.02 -4.63 8.35
C SER A 120 12.00 -3.09 8.30
N GLY A 121 12.48 -2.51 7.20
CA GLY A 121 12.50 -1.07 6.98
C GLY A 121 13.73 -0.34 7.52
N LYS A 122 14.57 -0.99 8.34
CA LYS A 122 15.67 -0.32 9.06
C LYS A 122 16.91 -0.06 8.22
N LYS A 123 17.04 -0.71 7.05
CA LYS A 123 18.21 -0.55 6.19
C LYS A 123 17.79 -0.29 4.76
N ILE A 124 18.07 0.90 4.28
CA ILE A 124 17.92 1.31 2.88
C ILE A 124 19.27 1.24 2.16
N SER A 125 19.27 0.72 0.93
CA SER A 125 20.42 0.66 0.04
C SER A 125 20.05 1.27 -1.31
N THR A 126 20.70 2.37 -1.67
CA THR A 126 20.56 2.97 -3.00
C THR A 126 21.26 2.13 -4.05
N LEU A 127 20.52 1.68 -5.06
CA LEU A 127 21.01 0.80 -6.12
C LEU A 127 21.37 1.57 -7.40
N GLY A 128 20.74 2.73 -7.62
CA GLY A 128 21.09 3.63 -8.72
C GLY A 128 20.02 4.68 -8.99
N LEU A 129 20.32 5.63 -9.86
CA LEU A 129 19.41 6.70 -10.32
C LEU A 129 18.91 7.63 -9.18
N ALA A 130 19.69 7.72 -8.11
CA ALA A 130 19.42 8.61 -6.99
C ALA A 130 19.47 10.07 -7.46
N GLY A 131 18.40 10.81 -7.18
CA GLY A 131 18.21 12.18 -7.64
C GLY A 131 17.78 12.30 -9.11
N GLU A 132 17.58 11.19 -9.82
CA GLU A 132 17.35 11.22 -11.28
C GLU A 132 15.93 10.84 -11.69
N THR A 133 15.28 9.89 -11.00
CA THR A 133 13.96 9.42 -11.42
C THR A 133 13.16 8.83 -10.28
N ASP A 134 11.84 8.95 -10.41
CA ASP A 134 10.87 8.27 -9.57
C ASP A 134 10.03 7.26 -10.37
N PHE A 135 10.31 5.98 -10.17
CA PHE A 135 9.53 4.89 -10.73
C PHE A 135 8.22 4.68 -9.95
N HIS A 136 7.14 5.27 -10.44
CA HIS A 136 5.80 5.02 -9.92
C HIS A 136 5.25 3.63 -10.27
N LEU A 137 5.57 3.13 -11.47
CA LEU A 137 5.13 1.84 -11.97
C LEU A 137 6.33 0.90 -12.10
N MET A 138 6.45 -0.04 -11.17
CA MET A 138 7.45 -1.07 -11.20
C MET A 138 6.98 -2.35 -10.50
N ALA A 139 7.64 -3.46 -10.81
CA ALA A 139 7.44 -4.75 -10.18
C ALA A 139 8.76 -5.51 -10.08
N ALA A 140 8.93 -6.28 -9.00
CA ALA A 140 10.06 -7.17 -8.82
C ALA A 140 9.60 -8.62 -8.66
N SER A 141 10.38 -9.57 -9.20
CA SER A 141 10.19 -10.99 -8.98
C SER A 141 10.53 -11.35 -7.54
N TYR A 142 9.57 -11.93 -6.83
CA TYR A 142 9.67 -12.19 -5.39
C TYR A 142 10.91 -13.00 -4.96
N TYR A 143 11.25 -14.09 -5.66
CA TYR A 143 12.38 -14.97 -5.33
C TYR A 143 13.60 -14.77 -6.24
N SER A 144 13.40 -14.19 -7.44
CA SER A 144 14.47 -14.11 -8.45
C SER A 144 14.97 -12.70 -8.73
N HIS A 145 14.39 -11.69 -8.07
CA HIS A 145 14.87 -10.30 -8.02
C HIS A 145 15.04 -9.60 -9.38
N GLY A 146 14.37 -10.08 -10.43
CA GLY A 146 14.25 -9.32 -11.68
C GLY A 146 13.28 -8.17 -11.51
N ILE A 147 13.67 -6.97 -11.92
CA ILE A 147 12.91 -5.74 -11.72
C ILE A 147 12.54 -5.16 -13.07
N TYR A 148 11.27 -4.77 -13.23
CA TYR A 148 10.75 -4.08 -14.40
C TYR A 148 10.19 -2.74 -13.97
N VAL A 149 10.49 -1.69 -14.73
CA VAL A 149 10.07 -0.31 -14.45
C VAL A 149 9.51 0.35 -15.71
N VAL A 150 8.49 1.19 -15.55
CA VAL A 150 8.09 2.14 -16.59
C VAL A 150 8.85 3.44 -16.33
N ASN A 151 9.87 3.68 -17.15
CA ASN A 151 10.69 4.87 -17.08
C ASN A 151 9.95 6.05 -17.73
N PRO A 152 9.71 7.17 -17.00
CA PRO A 152 8.95 8.29 -17.52
C PRO A 152 9.75 9.16 -18.50
N GLU A 153 11.07 9.27 -18.31
CA GLU A 153 11.92 10.20 -19.06
C GLU A 153 13.40 9.77 -19.13
N LYS A 154 14.20 10.46 -19.94
CA LYS A 154 15.63 10.16 -20.07
C LYS A 154 16.38 10.44 -18.76
N ASN A 155 17.30 9.54 -18.38
CA ASN A 155 18.22 9.68 -17.25
C ASN A 155 19.61 9.11 -17.60
N SER A 156 20.52 9.01 -16.62
CA SER A 156 21.91 8.55 -16.82
C SER A 156 22.04 7.09 -17.28
N LYS A 157 21.01 6.25 -17.07
CA LYS A 157 21.02 4.83 -17.45
C LYS A 157 20.05 4.49 -18.59
N MET A 158 19.05 5.32 -18.83
CA MET A 158 17.97 5.07 -19.79
C MET A 158 17.80 6.27 -20.72
N ASN A 159 17.99 6.06 -22.02
CA ASN A 159 18.08 7.15 -22.99
C ASN A 159 16.72 7.74 -23.44
N ALA A 160 15.60 7.10 -23.05
CA ALA A 160 14.26 7.48 -23.45
C ALA A 160 13.20 6.89 -22.50
N PRO A 161 11.95 7.39 -22.51
CA PRO A 161 10.82 6.75 -21.83
C PRO A 161 10.58 5.31 -22.33
N GLY A 162 9.94 4.50 -21.49
CA GLY A 162 9.45 3.17 -21.86
C GLY A 162 9.60 2.11 -20.78
N LEU A 163 9.29 0.86 -21.12
CA LEU A 163 9.48 -0.29 -20.24
C LEU A 163 10.96 -0.71 -20.27
N TYR A 164 11.57 -0.77 -19.09
CA TYR A 164 12.93 -1.27 -18.90
C TYR A 164 12.94 -2.37 -17.85
N TYR A 165 14.00 -3.18 -17.88
CA TYR A 165 14.24 -4.16 -16.85
C TYR A 165 15.72 -4.25 -16.47
N THR A 166 15.96 -4.74 -15.27
CA THR A 166 17.26 -5.12 -14.74
C THR A 166 17.15 -6.49 -14.08
N LEU A 167 18.20 -7.32 -14.25
CA LEU A 167 18.27 -8.67 -13.67
C LEU A 167 19.45 -8.82 -12.70
N ASP A 168 20.05 -7.69 -12.32
CA ASP A 168 21.29 -7.55 -11.56
C ASP A 168 21.25 -6.40 -10.54
N ASP A 169 20.08 -6.17 -9.92
CA ASP A 169 19.83 -5.13 -8.91
C ASP A 169 20.16 -3.70 -9.39
N GLY A 170 19.81 -3.37 -10.64
CA GLY A 170 19.93 -2.02 -11.18
C GLY A 170 21.33 -1.65 -11.69
N LYS A 171 22.29 -2.59 -11.69
CA LYS A 171 23.65 -2.35 -12.22
C LYS A 171 23.61 -2.10 -13.73
N SER A 172 22.79 -2.87 -14.45
CA SER A 172 22.55 -2.69 -15.88
C SER A 172 21.05 -2.68 -16.20
N TRP A 173 20.67 -1.90 -17.22
CA TRP A 173 19.29 -1.72 -17.65
C TRP A 173 19.15 -2.03 -19.13
N THR A 174 18.09 -2.77 -19.47
CA THR A 174 17.74 -3.08 -20.86
C THR A 174 16.35 -2.56 -21.18
N LYS A 175 16.20 -1.83 -22.29
CA LYS A 175 14.90 -1.42 -22.80
C LYS A 175 14.17 -2.64 -23.37
N ALA A 176 12.96 -2.92 -22.90
CA ALA A 176 12.10 -3.95 -23.47
C ALA A 176 11.68 -3.51 -24.89
N GLN A 177 11.65 -4.46 -25.84
CA GLN A 177 11.19 -4.14 -27.20
C GLN A 177 9.68 -3.89 -27.24
N ALA A 178 8.94 -4.48 -26.30
CA ALA A 178 7.50 -4.32 -26.13
C ALA A 178 6.68 -4.62 -27.40
N LYS A 179 7.16 -5.51 -28.27
CA LYS A 179 6.45 -5.86 -29.50
C LYS A 179 5.12 -6.53 -29.16
N GLY A 180 4.02 -5.97 -29.66
CA GLY A 180 2.67 -6.48 -29.41
C GLY A 180 2.01 -5.91 -28.15
N LEU A 181 2.71 -5.12 -27.33
CA LEU A 181 2.10 -4.36 -26.24
C LEU A 181 1.33 -3.17 -26.82
N GLN A 182 0.09 -2.98 -26.38
CA GLN A 182 -0.78 -1.90 -26.85
C GLN A 182 -1.46 -1.20 -25.67
N GLY A 183 -1.76 0.09 -25.82
CA GLY A 183 -2.40 0.89 -24.78
C GLY A 183 -1.43 1.45 -23.74
N LYS A 184 -1.94 2.30 -22.86
CA LYS A 184 -1.17 2.88 -21.75
C LYS A 184 -0.99 1.80 -20.67
N VAL A 185 0.24 1.63 -20.22
CA VAL A 185 0.57 0.75 -19.09
C VAL A 185 -0.06 1.31 -17.82
N THR A 186 -0.86 0.48 -17.14
CA THR A 186 -1.51 0.80 -15.86
C THR A 186 -0.96 -0.03 -14.72
N ALA A 187 -0.48 -1.24 -15.00
CA ALA A 187 0.10 -2.14 -14.00
C ALA A 187 1.23 -3.00 -14.59
N VAL A 188 2.18 -3.38 -13.75
CA VAL A 188 3.29 -4.28 -14.08
C VAL A 188 3.31 -5.39 -13.03
N ALA A 189 3.48 -6.64 -13.45
CA ALA A 189 3.64 -7.77 -12.56
C ALA A 189 4.74 -8.70 -13.09
N VAL A 190 5.56 -9.26 -12.19
CA VAL A 190 6.65 -10.17 -12.56
C VAL A 190 6.43 -11.51 -11.88
N ASP A 191 6.63 -12.62 -12.60
CA ASP A 191 6.46 -13.95 -12.03
C ASP A 191 7.38 -14.11 -10.81
N PRO A 192 6.88 -14.62 -9.67
CA PRO A 192 7.63 -14.66 -8.43
C PRO A 192 8.87 -15.55 -8.50
N LYS A 193 8.92 -16.52 -9.42
CA LYS A 193 10.01 -17.50 -9.57
C LYS A 193 10.80 -17.30 -10.86
N LYS A 194 10.25 -16.62 -11.87
CA LYS A 194 10.84 -16.48 -13.21
C LYS A 194 11.00 -15.01 -13.61
N LYS A 195 12.17 -14.42 -13.35
CA LYS A 195 12.47 -13.01 -13.71
C LYS A 195 12.32 -12.63 -15.19
N ASN A 196 12.25 -13.59 -16.12
CA ASN A 196 12.00 -13.33 -17.54
C ASN A 196 10.51 -13.31 -17.93
N VAL A 197 9.62 -13.65 -16.98
CA VAL A 197 8.17 -13.68 -17.20
C VAL A 197 7.55 -12.44 -16.57
N VAL A 198 6.88 -11.64 -17.39
CA VAL A 198 6.27 -10.36 -17.00
C VAL A 198 4.89 -10.24 -17.62
N ALA A 199 3.96 -9.66 -16.87
CA ALA A 199 2.64 -9.31 -17.33
C ALA A 199 2.41 -7.80 -17.18
N ILE A 200 1.67 -7.22 -18.12
CA ILE A 200 1.38 -5.79 -18.20
C ILE A 200 -0.13 -5.62 -18.30
N GLY A 201 -0.69 -4.83 -17.39
CA GLY A 201 -2.06 -4.37 -17.46
C GLY A 201 -2.14 -3.08 -18.27
N THR A 202 -3.17 -2.96 -19.10
CA THR A 202 -3.48 -1.75 -19.87
C THR A 202 -4.98 -1.54 -19.93
N GLY A 203 -5.42 -0.43 -20.52
CA GLY A 203 -6.82 -0.21 -20.86
C GLY A 203 -7.38 -1.13 -21.96
N LEU A 204 -6.54 -1.98 -22.57
CA LEU A 204 -6.91 -2.91 -23.65
C LEU A 204 -6.78 -4.39 -23.27
N GLY A 205 -6.46 -4.68 -22.00
CA GLY A 205 -6.33 -6.04 -21.51
C GLY A 205 -5.01 -6.36 -20.81
N VAL A 206 -4.81 -7.66 -20.56
CA VAL A 206 -3.61 -8.24 -19.94
C VAL A 206 -2.67 -8.78 -21.00
N PHE A 207 -1.47 -8.21 -21.06
CA PHE A 207 -0.40 -8.61 -21.96
C PHE A 207 0.63 -9.45 -21.20
N TYR A 208 1.00 -10.61 -21.72
CA TYR A 208 1.91 -11.55 -21.09
C TYR A 208 3.13 -11.81 -21.96
N SER A 209 4.30 -11.85 -21.33
CA SER A 209 5.59 -12.09 -21.96
C SER A 209 6.40 -13.10 -21.15
N THR A 210 7.10 -13.99 -21.85
CA THR A 210 8.04 -14.97 -21.28
C THR A 210 9.49 -14.72 -21.69
N ASP A 211 9.75 -13.58 -22.35
CA ASP A 211 11.03 -13.24 -22.97
C ASP A 211 11.56 -11.85 -22.54
N SER A 212 11.30 -11.48 -21.29
CA SER A 212 11.66 -10.18 -20.71
C SER A 212 11.08 -8.97 -21.44
N GLY A 213 9.83 -9.10 -21.91
CA GLY A 213 9.11 -8.04 -22.59
C GLY A 213 9.62 -7.75 -24.01
N LYS A 214 10.32 -8.69 -24.65
CA LYS A 214 10.64 -8.55 -26.09
C LYS A 214 9.36 -8.67 -26.91
N THR A 215 8.55 -9.67 -26.61
CA THR A 215 7.24 -9.87 -27.22
C THR A 215 6.15 -10.04 -26.16
N PHE A 216 4.97 -9.51 -26.47
CA PHE A 216 3.78 -9.61 -25.63
C PHE A 216 2.63 -10.23 -26.42
N LYS A 217 1.89 -11.13 -25.78
CA LYS A 217 0.60 -11.63 -26.25
C LYS A 217 -0.50 -11.04 -25.36
N ASN A 218 -1.53 -10.46 -25.96
CA ASN A 218 -2.75 -10.15 -25.20
C ASN A 218 -3.46 -11.47 -24.89
N ILE A 219 -3.46 -11.87 -23.62
CA ILE A 219 -4.06 -13.12 -23.14
C ILE A 219 -5.45 -12.88 -22.56
N PHE A 220 -5.84 -11.62 -22.35
CA PHE A 220 -7.14 -11.25 -21.83
C PHE A 220 -7.55 -9.87 -22.37
N PRO A 221 -8.06 -9.81 -23.63
CA PRO A 221 -8.39 -8.57 -24.31
C PRO A 221 -9.67 -7.92 -23.78
N ASP A 222 -9.91 -6.67 -24.22
CA ASP A 222 -11.16 -5.92 -24.04
C ASP A 222 -11.57 -5.64 -22.59
N GLU A 223 -10.60 -5.65 -21.68
CA GLU A 223 -10.79 -5.38 -20.26
C GLU A 223 -9.85 -4.26 -19.80
N ASN A 224 -10.40 -3.25 -19.13
CA ASN A 224 -9.64 -2.14 -18.60
C ASN A 224 -9.00 -2.54 -17.26
N VAL A 225 -7.71 -2.87 -17.30
CA VAL A 225 -6.97 -3.40 -16.14
C VAL A 225 -6.54 -2.26 -15.24
N THR A 226 -6.92 -2.31 -13.96
CA THR A 226 -6.61 -1.30 -12.94
C THR A 226 -5.59 -1.79 -11.92
N ALA A 227 -5.50 -3.11 -11.70
CA ALA A 227 -4.52 -3.74 -10.83
C ALA A 227 -4.05 -5.06 -11.44
N LEU A 228 -2.79 -5.43 -11.21
CA LEU A 228 -2.23 -6.70 -11.69
C LEU A 228 -1.13 -7.19 -10.74
N SER A 229 -1.19 -8.47 -10.38
CA SER A 229 -0.13 -9.16 -9.64
C SER A 229 -0.02 -10.60 -10.11
N PHE A 230 1.12 -11.24 -9.87
CA PHE A 230 1.22 -12.69 -9.95
C PHE A 230 0.84 -13.31 -8.59
N GLY A 231 0.08 -14.40 -8.65
CA GLY A 231 0.00 -15.34 -7.55
C GLY A 231 1.26 -16.21 -7.46
N PHE A 232 1.51 -16.78 -6.29
CA PHE A 232 2.66 -17.66 -6.02
C PHE A 232 2.56 -19.03 -6.71
N GLY A 233 1.38 -19.38 -7.23
CA GLY A 233 1.14 -20.52 -8.11
C GLY A 233 1.46 -20.26 -9.58
N GLY A 234 1.74 -19.01 -9.97
CA GLY A 234 2.01 -18.60 -11.36
C GLY A 234 0.77 -18.12 -12.12
N GLU A 235 -0.40 -18.10 -11.49
CA GLU A 235 -1.58 -17.40 -12.02
C GLU A 235 -1.37 -15.87 -11.98
N LEU A 236 -2.16 -15.16 -12.77
CA LEU A 236 -2.31 -13.71 -12.65
C LEU A 236 -3.58 -13.39 -11.86
N LEU A 237 -3.49 -12.40 -10.98
CA LEU A 237 -4.62 -11.78 -10.30
C LEU A 237 -4.79 -10.37 -10.86
N ALA A 238 -5.91 -10.11 -11.51
CA ALA A 238 -6.17 -8.84 -12.17
C ALA A 238 -7.43 -8.17 -11.59
N GLY A 239 -7.34 -6.86 -11.35
CA GLY A 239 -8.50 -6.01 -11.13
C GLY A 239 -8.89 -5.35 -12.44
N THR A 240 -10.16 -5.41 -12.80
CA THR A 240 -10.68 -4.72 -13.99
C THR A 240 -11.86 -3.83 -13.63
N PHE A 241 -12.05 -2.77 -14.42
CA PHE A 241 -13.13 -1.81 -14.20
C PHE A 241 -13.77 -1.36 -15.51
N ALA A 242 -15.06 -1.69 -15.65
CA ALA A 242 -15.93 -1.13 -16.68
C ALA A 242 -17.10 -0.41 -16.00
N GLU A 243 -18.27 -1.05 -15.90
CA GLU A 243 -19.39 -0.54 -15.09
C GLU A 243 -19.24 -0.86 -13.60
N LYS A 244 -18.63 -2.03 -13.30
CA LYS A 244 -18.34 -2.51 -11.96
C LYS A 244 -16.93 -3.07 -11.87
N SER A 245 -16.39 -3.08 -10.66
CA SER A 245 -15.11 -3.73 -10.37
C SER A 245 -15.24 -5.25 -10.45
N LYS A 246 -14.27 -5.89 -11.09
CA LYS A 246 -14.11 -7.35 -11.08
C LYS A 246 -12.70 -7.68 -10.62
N MET A 247 -12.58 -8.79 -9.90
CA MET A 247 -11.29 -9.44 -9.70
C MET A 247 -11.27 -10.74 -10.51
N LEU A 248 -10.18 -10.98 -11.20
CA LEU A 248 -9.99 -12.12 -12.09
C LEU A 248 -8.78 -12.92 -11.65
N ARG A 249 -8.90 -14.25 -11.73
CA ARG A 249 -7.78 -15.18 -11.64
C ARG A 249 -7.57 -15.82 -13.00
N ILE A 250 -6.42 -15.54 -13.61
CA ILE A 250 -6.10 -15.89 -14.99
C ILE A 250 -4.98 -16.92 -14.98
N ASP A 251 -5.16 -18.07 -15.64
CA ASP A 251 -4.06 -18.96 -15.95
C ASP A 251 -3.42 -18.47 -17.26
N PRO A 252 -2.18 -17.92 -17.23
CA PRO A 252 -1.55 -17.40 -18.44
C PRO A 252 -1.29 -18.49 -19.50
N ASN A 253 -1.27 -19.77 -19.11
CA ASN A 253 -1.09 -20.90 -20.03
C ASN A 253 -2.43 -21.45 -20.55
N ASN A 254 -3.53 -21.15 -19.87
CA ASN A 254 -4.88 -21.50 -20.30
C ASN A 254 -5.87 -20.35 -20.06
N PRO A 255 -5.81 -19.25 -20.84
CA PRO A 255 -6.63 -18.07 -20.59
C PRO A 255 -8.15 -18.29 -20.75
N GLY A 256 -8.58 -19.46 -21.24
CA GLY A 256 -9.99 -19.82 -21.36
C GLY A 256 -10.61 -20.33 -20.04
N SER A 257 -9.82 -20.61 -19.00
CA SER A 257 -10.29 -21.15 -17.71
C SER A 257 -10.26 -20.13 -16.58
N ASN A 258 -10.44 -18.85 -16.89
CA ASN A 258 -10.34 -17.79 -15.89
C ASN A 258 -11.54 -17.79 -14.94
N LEU A 259 -11.29 -17.40 -13.69
CA LEU A 259 -12.32 -17.29 -12.65
C LEU A 259 -12.58 -15.82 -12.33
N THR A 260 -13.85 -15.41 -12.36
CA THR A 260 -14.29 -14.14 -11.79
C THR A 260 -14.55 -14.31 -10.29
N ILE A 261 -13.93 -13.46 -9.49
CA ILE A 261 -14.15 -13.34 -8.06
C ILE A 261 -15.07 -12.14 -7.85
N GLU A 262 -16.33 -12.40 -7.49
CA GLU A 262 -17.30 -11.35 -7.20
C GLU A 262 -16.95 -10.69 -5.86
N LEU A 263 -16.90 -9.37 -5.88
CA LEU A 263 -16.59 -8.56 -4.71
C LEU A 263 -17.89 -7.97 -4.18
N SER A 264 -18.69 -8.77 -3.45
CA SER A 264 -20.05 -8.42 -3.00
C SER A 264 -20.20 -7.11 -2.20
N SER A 265 -19.10 -6.45 -1.81
CA SER A 265 -19.08 -5.13 -1.13
C SER A 265 -18.18 -4.08 -1.80
N VAL A 266 -17.51 -4.41 -2.91
CA VAL A 266 -16.49 -3.56 -3.58
C VAL A 266 -16.95 -3.15 -4.99
N GLU A 267 -18.20 -3.46 -5.36
CA GLU A 267 -18.65 -3.49 -6.76
C GLU A 267 -18.55 -2.15 -7.51
N GLN A 268 -18.42 -1.01 -6.80
CA GLN A 268 -18.46 0.31 -7.44
C GLN A 268 -17.14 1.06 -7.48
N ASP A 269 -16.06 0.58 -6.85
CA ASP A 269 -14.79 1.30 -6.78
C ASP A 269 -13.63 0.50 -7.37
N PRO A 270 -12.85 1.04 -8.32
CA PRO A 270 -11.80 0.28 -8.99
C PRO A 270 -10.77 -0.27 -8.00
N ILE A 271 -10.33 -1.50 -8.24
CA ILE A 271 -9.26 -2.14 -7.46
C ILE A 271 -7.94 -1.44 -7.82
N SER A 272 -7.20 -0.97 -6.82
CA SER A 272 -5.90 -0.31 -6.97
C SER A 272 -4.74 -1.29 -6.80
N TYR A 273 -4.81 -2.21 -5.83
CA TYR A 273 -3.78 -3.23 -5.60
C TYR A 273 -4.38 -4.56 -5.19
N ILE A 274 -3.65 -5.63 -5.47
CA ILE A 274 -3.97 -7.01 -5.10
C ILE A 274 -2.71 -7.64 -4.53
N ALA A 275 -2.83 -8.28 -3.36
CA ALA A 275 -1.76 -9.03 -2.72
C ALA A 275 -2.23 -10.44 -2.35
N GLN A 276 -1.44 -11.46 -2.69
CA GLN A 276 -1.63 -12.83 -2.20
C GLN A 276 -0.59 -13.15 -1.13
N ASN A 277 -0.97 -13.87 -0.08
CA ASN A 277 0.00 -14.30 0.93
C ASN A 277 0.89 -15.42 0.36
N PRO A 278 2.24 -15.31 0.40
CA PRO A 278 3.15 -16.37 -0.05
C PRO A 278 2.99 -17.69 0.69
N LYS A 279 2.48 -17.66 1.93
CA LYS A 279 2.27 -18.84 2.79
C LYS A 279 0.87 -19.44 2.68
N ASP A 280 -0.09 -18.70 2.15
CA ASP A 280 -1.47 -19.16 1.98
C ASP A 280 -2.07 -18.56 0.71
N SER A 281 -2.13 -19.37 -0.35
CA SER A 281 -2.71 -18.94 -1.63
C SER A 281 -4.17 -18.52 -1.54
N LYS A 282 -4.90 -18.95 -0.50
CA LYS A 282 -6.30 -18.60 -0.28
C LYS A 282 -6.46 -17.22 0.34
N GLN A 283 -5.41 -16.70 0.98
CA GLN A 283 -5.40 -15.38 1.56
C GLN A 283 -5.05 -14.33 0.52
N LEU A 284 -6.02 -13.47 0.22
CA LEU A 284 -5.87 -12.32 -0.67
C LEU A 284 -6.27 -11.05 0.08
N VAL A 285 -5.63 -9.95 -0.28
CA VAL A 285 -6.03 -8.61 0.13
C VAL A 285 -6.15 -7.75 -1.11
N VAL A 286 -7.21 -6.97 -1.19
CA VAL A 286 -7.44 -5.99 -2.25
C VAL A 286 -7.65 -4.62 -1.64
N SER A 287 -7.13 -3.60 -2.31
CA SER A 287 -7.42 -2.21 -2.00
C SER A 287 -8.16 -1.55 -3.17
N THR A 288 -8.89 -0.48 -2.89
CA THR A 288 -9.61 0.29 -3.92
C THR A 288 -9.06 1.70 -4.09
N MET A 289 -9.55 2.45 -5.09
CA MET A 289 -9.17 3.84 -5.30
C MET A 289 -9.62 4.80 -4.19
N LYS A 290 -10.66 4.44 -3.43
CA LYS A 290 -11.11 5.15 -2.21
C LYS A 290 -10.39 4.68 -0.94
N ASN A 291 -9.32 3.89 -1.07
CA ASN A 291 -8.54 3.35 0.04
C ASN A 291 -9.36 2.49 1.02
N ASP A 292 -10.38 1.78 0.52
CA ASP A 292 -10.96 0.66 1.25
C ASP A 292 -10.02 -0.56 1.09
N ILE A 293 -9.89 -1.38 2.14
CA ILE A 293 -9.04 -2.58 2.13
C ILE A 293 -9.87 -3.77 2.59
N PHE A 294 -9.88 -4.83 1.77
CA PHE A 294 -10.64 -6.05 2.02
C PHE A 294 -9.69 -7.26 2.02
N SER A 295 -9.88 -8.17 2.97
CA SER A 295 -9.17 -9.45 3.05
C SER A 295 -10.12 -10.63 2.92
N THR A 296 -9.69 -11.65 2.21
CA THR A 296 -10.35 -12.95 2.12
C THR A 296 -9.33 -14.04 2.47
N ASN A 297 -9.81 -15.17 3.02
CA ASN A 297 -9.02 -16.39 3.25
C ASN A 297 -9.62 -17.60 2.51
N ASN A 298 -10.52 -17.36 1.56
CA ASN A 298 -11.27 -18.39 0.84
C ASN A 298 -11.49 -18.02 -0.62
N PHE A 299 -10.47 -17.46 -1.27
CA PHE A 299 -10.50 -17.06 -2.69
C PHE A 299 -11.64 -16.09 -3.02
N GLY A 300 -11.96 -15.19 -2.10
CA GLY A 300 -12.93 -14.12 -2.31
C GLY A 300 -14.39 -14.54 -2.20
N GLN A 301 -14.68 -15.73 -1.68
CA GLN A 301 -16.06 -16.12 -1.34
C GLN A 301 -16.61 -15.25 -0.21
N ASN A 302 -15.78 -14.91 0.78
CA ASN A 302 -16.11 -13.99 1.87
C ASN A 302 -14.99 -12.97 2.07
N TRP A 303 -15.37 -11.75 2.45
CA TRP A 303 -14.45 -10.64 2.66
C TRP A 303 -14.62 -10.03 4.06
N THR A 304 -13.49 -9.65 4.66
CA THR A 304 -13.38 -8.88 5.90
C THR A 304 -12.80 -7.51 5.57
N ILE A 305 -13.40 -6.44 6.08
CA ILE A 305 -12.90 -5.08 5.86
C ILE A 305 -11.78 -4.79 6.87
N LEU A 306 -10.60 -4.44 6.36
CA LEU A 306 -9.43 -4.06 7.17
C LEU A 306 -9.28 -2.54 7.29
N ALA A 307 -9.75 -1.79 6.30
CA ALA A 307 -9.77 -0.33 6.31
C ALA A 307 -10.95 0.22 5.50
N LYS A 308 -11.45 1.40 5.87
CA LYS A 308 -12.51 2.10 5.14
C LYS A 308 -12.16 3.57 4.95
N GLY A 309 -12.23 4.08 3.72
CA GLY A 309 -11.94 5.47 3.38
C GLY A 309 -10.55 5.90 3.85
N GLY A 310 -9.56 5.03 3.72
CA GLY A 310 -8.20 5.30 4.18
C GLY A 310 -8.00 5.18 5.69
N LYS A 311 -8.96 4.70 6.49
CA LYS A 311 -8.77 4.52 7.95
C LYS A 311 -8.71 3.05 8.32
N GLY A 312 -7.60 2.64 8.95
CA GLY A 312 -7.42 1.27 9.45
C GLY A 312 -8.44 0.91 10.54
N LEU A 313 -9.15 -0.20 10.35
CA LEU A 313 -10.09 -0.74 11.33
C LEU A 313 -9.39 -1.67 12.32
N GLY A 314 -9.83 -1.66 13.58
CA GLY A 314 -9.35 -2.59 14.60
C GLY A 314 -7.93 -2.32 15.13
N GLY A 315 -7.34 -1.15 14.85
CA GLY A 315 -6.08 -0.71 15.49
C GLY A 315 -6.25 -0.50 17.01
N LYS A 316 -5.17 -0.74 17.77
CA LYS A 316 -5.02 -0.30 19.15
C LYS A 316 -4.14 0.93 19.19
#